data_AF-K2B4N0-F1
#
_entry.id   AF-K2B4N0-F1
#
_cell.length_a   1.000
_cell.length_b   1.000
_cell.length_c   1.000
_cell.angle_alpha   90.00
_cell.angle_beta   90.00
_cell.angle_gamma   90.00
#
_symmetry.space_group_name_H-M   'P 1'
#
loop_
_entity.id
_entity.type
_entity.pdbx_description
1 polymer ?
#
loop_
_entity_poly.entity_id
_entity_poly.type
_entity_poly.pdbx_seq_one_letter_code
_entity_poly.pdbx_strand_id
1 'polypeptide(L)'
;PEVEKRKLYKKYGFCSIYEFAARVGGVSERVVDEVLRLNEKVSDKPLLNAQIAEVGWSKVAIVAPIVTKENETKIVEMVKSLPQPALKAYVSQIKTVDESAYSRKPTVDCNLQSVTFKLDQETQFLLHKYQQKLERENGEPMSLGKVLKTLLKQVDQPIKEPQKRESHTRKPSAYDRFRHDNGGKCAFPNCNNPHEIFHRPNRYALDPSHENITPLCQEHHALAHAGLIVNEQSPPSEWHLRNQMQLNSIDRKYQEHVIYRKHEKFISKPDRYSS
;
A
#
# COMPACT_ATOMS: atom_id res chain seq x y z
N PRO A 1 -6.59 -27.12 -4.33
CA PRO A 1 -5.42 -28.01 -4.52
C PRO A 1 -5.71 -29.50 -4.25
N GLU A 2 -6.31 -29.85 -3.12
CA GLU A 2 -6.61 -31.27 -2.80
C GLU A 2 -7.61 -31.92 -3.77
N VAL A 3 -8.61 -31.14 -4.20
CA VAL A 3 -9.60 -31.54 -5.22
C VAL A 3 -8.91 -32.00 -6.50
N GLU A 4 -7.86 -31.29 -6.94
CA GLU A 4 -7.09 -31.65 -8.13
C GLU A 4 -6.28 -32.94 -7.90
N LYS A 5 -5.52 -32.99 -6.79
CA LYS A 5 -4.67 -34.16 -6.45
C LYS A 5 -5.48 -35.46 -6.38
N ARG A 6 -6.67 -35.41 -5.78
CA ARG A 6 -7.56 -36.57 -5.62
C ARG A 6 -8.51 -36.78 -6.80
N LYS A 7 -8.46 -35.90 -7.81
CA LYS A 7 -9.37 -35.86 -8.96
C LYS A 7 -10.84 -35.97 -8.54
N LEU A 8 -11.23 -35.28 -7.46
CA LEU A 8 -12.58 -35.39 -6.89
C LEU A 8 -13.65 -34.97 -7.89
N TYR A 9 -13.36 -33.95 -8.71
CA TYR A 9 -14.26 -33.49 -9.78
C TYR A 9 -14.69 -34.64 -10.72
N LYS A 10 -13.78 -35.55 -11.06
CA LYS A 10 -14.10 -36.73 -11.88
C LYS A 10 -15.02 -37.71 -11.16
N LYS A 11 -14.82 -37.90 -9.85
CA LYS A 11 -15.64 -38.81 -9.04
C LYS A 11 -17.08 -38.33 -8.91
N TYR A 12 -17.29 -37.02 -8.90
CA TYR A 12 -18.62 -36.40 -8.85
C TYR A 12 -19.20 -36.11 -10.25
N GLY A 13 -18.58 -36.60 -11.32
CA GLY A 13 -19.12 -36.49 -12.68
C GLY A 13 -18.95 -35.13 -13.35
N PHE A 14 -18.06 -34.27 -12.84
CA PHE A 14 -17.74 -33.00 -13.49
C PHE A 14 -16.63 -33.16 -14.53
N CYS A 15 -16.70 -32.39 -15.61
CA CYS A 15 -15.75 -32.47 -16.72
C CYS A 15 -14.39 -31.87 -16.37
N SER A 16 -14.35 -30.88 -15.48
CA SER A 16 -13.12 -30.20 -15.06
C SER A 16 -13.17 -29.73 -13.60
N ILE A 17 -11.99 -29.44 -13.05
CA ILE A 17 -11.89 -28.79 -11.73
C ILE A 17 -12.53 -27.40 -11.72
N TYR A 18 -12.49 -26.69 -12.85
CA TYR A 18 -13.10 -25.38 -13.01
C TYR A 18 -14.62 -25.44 -12.87
N GLU A 19 -15.25 -26.40 -13.56
CA GLU A 19 -16.68 -26.63 -13.46
C GLU A 19 -17.08 -27.03 -12.04
N PHE A 20 -16.31 -27.92 -11.42
CA PHE A 20 -16.51 -28.32 -10.03
C PHE A 20 -16.42 -27.12 -9.07
N ALA A 21 -15.38 -26.30 -9.20
CA ALA A 21 -15.16 -25.14 -8.34
C ALA A 21 -16.23 -24.05 -8.53
N ALA A 22 -16.67 -23.83 -9.77
CA ALA A 22 -17.74 -22.88 -10.07
C ALA A 22 -19.09 -23.35 -9.52
N ARG A 23 -19.45 -24.62 -9.73
CA ARG A 23 -20.76 -25.15 -9.31
C ARG A 23 -20.86 -25.43 -7.81
N VAL A 24 -19.80 -25.97 -7.20
CA VAL A 24 -19.81 -26.37 -5.78
C VAL A 24 -19.35 -25.22 -4.88
N GLY A 25 -18.33 -24.48 -5.31
CA GLY A 25 -17.71 -23.42 -4.50
C GLY A 25 -18.09 -22.00 -4.89
N GLY A 26 -18.79 -21.79 -6.01
CA GLY A 26 -19.06 -20.44 -6.54
C GLY A 26 -17.78 -19.68 -6.93
N VAL A 27 -16.69 -20.41 -7.20
CA VAL A 27 -15.35 -19.82 -7.44
C VAL A 27 -15.11 -19.63 -8.94
N SER A 28 -14.62 -18.46 -9.33
CA SER A 28 -14.26 -18.19 -10.73
C SER A 28 -13.02 -18.95 -11.17
N GLU A 29 -12.91 -19.24 -12.46
CA GLU A 29 -11.76 -19.95 -13.03
C GLU A 29 -10.43 -19.27 -12.71
N ARG A 30 -10.41 -17.94 -12.75
CA ARG A 30 -9.24 -17.13 -12.38
C ARG A 30 -8.74 -17.43 -10.96
N VAL A 31 -9.66 -17.53 -10.00
CA VAL A 31 -9.29 -17.80 -8.60
C VAL A 31 -8.77 -19.24 -8.47
N VAL A 32 -9.35 -20.19 -9.20
CA VAL A 32 -8.85 -21.58 -9.25
C VAL A 32 -7.40 -21.61 -9.75
N ASP A 33 -7.12 -20.92 -10.86
CA ASP A 33 -5.77 -20.81 -11.43
C ASP A 33 -4.79 -20.15 -10.47
N GLU A 34 -5.18 -19.04 -9.84
CA GLU A 34 -4.33 -18.33 -8.87
C GLU A 34 -3.97 -19.24 -7.69
N VAL A 35 -4.93 -20.00 -7.16
CA VAL A 35 -4.70 -20.95 -6.06
C VAL A 35 -3.82 -22.13 -6.47
N LEU A 36 -4.02 -22.69 -7.67
CA LEU A 36 -3.20 -23.78 -8.18
C LEU A 36 -1.75 -23.34 -8.41
N ARG A 37 -1.54 -22.19 -9.05
CA ARG A 37 -0.21 -21.58 -9.26
C ARG A 37 0.47 -21.24 -7.96
N LEU A 38 -0.28 -20.72 -6.98
CA LEU A 38 0.27 -20.45 -5.65
C LEU A 38 0.76 -21.75 -5.01
N ASN A 39 -0.07 -22.80 -5.01
CA ASN A 39 0.26 -24.08 -4.42
C ASN A 39 1.51 -24.73 -5.05
N GLU A 40 1.72 -24.54 -6.35
CA GLU A 40 2.95 -24.95 -7.03
C GLU A 40 4.16 -24.14 -6.54
N LYS A 41 4.05 -22.81 -6.46
CA LYS A 41 5.12 -21.90 -6.02
C LYS A 41 5.55 -22.05 -4.56
N VAL A 42 4.67 -22.59 -3.71
CA VAL A 42 4.96 -22.85 -2.29
C VAL A 42 5.19 -24.33 -2.00
N SER A 43 5.22 -25.19 -3.03
CA SER A 43 5.40 -26.63 -2.85
C SER A 43 6.75 -26.99 -2.22
N ASP A 44 7.77 -26.17 -2.44
CA ASP A 44 9.12 -26.27 -1.88
C ASP A 44 9.29 -25.59 -0.51
N LYS A 45 8.22 -24.97 0.02
CA LYS A 45 8.19 -24.14 1.23
C LYS A 45 7.11 -24.66 2.20
N PRO A 46 7.41 -25.73 2.96
CA PRO A 46 6.41 -26.44 3.74
C PRO A 46 5.82 -25.61 4.89
N LEU A 47 6.60 -24.72 5.51
CA LEU A 47 6.14 -23.88 6.61
C LEU A 47 5.14 -22.85 6.10
N LEU A 48 5.42 -22.22 4.96
CA LEU A 48 4.51 -21.26 4.34
C LEU A 48 3.24 -21.94 3.83
N ASN A 49 3.35 -23.14 3.26
CA ASN A 49 2.19 -23.90 2.79
C ASN A 49 1.24 -24.28 3.94
N ALA A 50 1.78 -24.65 5.11
CA ALA A 50 0.97 -24.93 6.30
C ALA A 50 0.14 -23.72 6.75
N GLN A 51 0.62 -22.49 6.50
CA GLN A 51 -0.09 -21.26 6.86
C GLN A 51 -1.33 -20.97 6.01
N ILE A 52 -1.49 -21.63 4.85
CA ILE A 52 -2.67 -21.43 3.99
C ILE A 52 -3.96 -21.82 4.73
N ALA A 53 -3.93 -22.87 5.56
CA ALA A 53 -5.09 -23.34 6.31
C ALA A 53 -5.49 -22.36 7.43
N GLU A 54 -4.52 -21.70 8.07
CA GLU A 54 -4.75 -20.81 9.21
C GLU A 54 -5.13 -19.39 8.77
N VAL A 55 -4.40 -18.85 7.80
CA VAL A 55 -4.45 -17.42 7.45
C VAL A 55 -5.17 -17.17 6.11
N GLY A 56 -5.36 -18.21 5.31
CA GLY A 56 -5.99 -18.14 4.00
C GLY A 56 -4.99 -17.86 2.86
N TRP A 57 -5.33 -18.36 1.67
CA TRP A 57 -4.46 -18.33 0.50
C TRP A 57 -4.12 -16.91 0.03
N SER A 58 -5.05 -15.96 0.10
CA SER A 58 -4.86 -14.61 -0.44
C SER A 58 -3.74 -13.84 0.26
N LYS A 59 -3.54 -14.10 1.55
CA LYS A 59 -2.48 -13.47 2.35
C LYS A 59 -1.12 -14.10 2.08
N VAL A 60 -1.07 -15.43 1.93
CA VAL A 60 0.13 -16.17 1.52
C VAL A 60 0.57 -15.78 0.10
N ALA A 61 -0.38 -15.55 -0.81
CA ALA A 61 -0.11 -15.14 -2.19
C ALA A 61 0.72 -13.84 -2.30
N ILE A 62 0.55 -12.92 -1.36
CA ILE A 62 1.27 -11.64 -1.35
C ILE A 62 2.77 -11.85 -1.11
N VAL A 63 3.11 -12.72 -0.18
CA VAL A 63 4.50 -12.94 0.25
C VAL A 63 5.22 -14.00 -0.57
N ALA A 64 4.50 -14.89 -1.25
CA ALA A 64 5.07 -15.97 -2.06
C ALA A 64 6.21 -15.54 -3.02
N PRO A 65 6.20 -14.35 -3.65
CA PRO A 65 7.29 -13.92 -4.53
C PRO A 65 8.62 -13.60 -3.84
N ILE A 66 8.61 -13.27 -2.53
CA ILE A 66 9.82 -12.88 -1.79
C ILE A 66 10.35 -14.00 -0.89
N VAL A 67 9.62 -15.12 -0.79
CA VAL A 67 10.00 -16.22 0.09
C VAL A 67 11.08 -17.08 -0.55
N THR A 68 12.20 -17.19 0.14
CA THR A 68 13.29 -18.15 -0.09
C THR A 68 13.32 -19.15 1.07
N LYS A 69 14.02 -20.27 0.91
CA LYS A 69 14.16 -21.28 1.99
C LYS A 69 14.82 -20.70 3.24
N GLU A 70 15.69 -19.73 3.08
CA GLU A 70 16.44 -19.10 4.18
C GLU A 70 15.59 -18.11 4.98
N ASN A 71 14.63 -17.42 4.34
CA ASN A 71 13.80 -16.41 4.99
C ASN A 71 12.40 -16.91 5.38
N GLU A 72 12.06 -18.16 5.06
CA GLU A 72 10.72 -18.72 5.21
C GLU A 72 10.14 -18.55 6.62
N THR A 73 10.93 -18.86 7.66
CA THR A 73 10.51 -18.72 9.06
C THR A 73 10.13 -17.29 9.42
N LYS A 74 10.94 -16.32 8.98
CA LYS A 74 10.72 -14.88 9.22
C LYS A 74 9.47 -14.39 8.49
N ILE A 75 9.26 -14.82 7.23
CA ILE A 75 8.07 -14.46 6.47
C ILE A 75 6.81 -15.07 7.11
N VAL A 76 6.86 -16.30 7.59
CA VAL A 76 5.73 -16.96 8.27
C VAL A 76 5.32 -16.19 9.52
N GLU A 77 6.28 -15.74 10.32
CA GLU A 77 6.01 -14.89 11.49
C GLU A 77 5.31 -13.58 11.08
N MET A 78 5.76 -12.96 9.98
CA MET A 78 5.11 -11.76 9.45
C MET A 78 3.69 -12.02 8.94
N VAL A 79 3.45 -13.16 8.29
CA VAL A 79 2.13 -13.56 7.81
C VAL A 79 1.16 -13.78 8.96
N LYS A 80 1.60 -14.23 10.12
CA LYS A 80 0.74 -14.39 11.30
C LYS A 80 0.37 -13.05 11.93
N SER A 81 1.35 -12.17 12.10
CA SER A 81 1.19 -10.92 12.87
C SER A 81 0.58 -9.76 12.06
N LEU A 82 0.98 -9.56 10.81
CA LEU A 82 0.62 -8.36 10.05
C LEU A 82 -0.74 -8.46 9.36
N PRO A 83 -1.47 -7.34 9.17
CA PRO A 83 -2.63 -7.30 8.30
C PRO A 83 -2.22 -7.39 6.81
N GLN A 84 -3.13 -7.89 5.98
CA GLN A 84 -2.88 -8.09 4.54
C GLN A 84 -2.39 -6.82 3.79
N PRO A 85 -2.95 -5.62 4.05
CA PRO A 85 -2.46 -4.38 3.42
C PRO A 85 -1.02 -4.04 3.80
N ALA A 86 -0.64 -4.23 5.06
CA ALA A 86 0.74 -3.99 5.52
C ALA A 86 1.75 -4.95 4.86
N LEU A 87 1.38 -6.23 4.69
CA LEU A 87 2.21 -7.19 3.94
C LEU A 87 2.40 -6.78 2.48
N LYS A 88 1.35 -6.23 1.85
CA LYS A 88 1.43 -5.73 0.48
C LYS A 88 2.39 -4.55 0.39
N ALA A 89 2.30 -3.60 1.31
CA ALA A 89 3.20 -2.47 1.41
C ALA A 89 4.66 -2.93 1.61
N TYR A 90 4.89 -3.88 2.52
CA TYR A 90 6.20 -4.49 2.78
C TYR A 90 6.80 -5.13 1.53
N VAL A 91 6.06 -6.02 0.86
CA VAL A 91 6.53 -6.72 -0.34
C VAL A 91 6.84 -5.75 -1.48
N SER A 92 6.00 -4.71 -1.66
CA SER A 92 6.22 -3.70 -2.69
C SER A 92 7.54 -2.94 -2.46
N GLN A 93 7.85 -2.60 -1.22
CA GLN A 93 9.04 -1.82 -0.87
C GLN A 93 10.33 -2.64 -0.92
N ILE A 94 10.28 -3.94 -0.59
CA ILE A 94 11.46 -4.80 -0.73
C ILE A 94 11.80 -5.06 -2.19
N LYS A 95 10.78 -5.33 -3.03
CA LYS A 95 11.00 -5.53 -4.46
C LYS A 95 11.66 -4.33 -5.14
N THR A 96 11.33 -3.10 -4.72
CA THR A 96 11.96 -1.89 -5.28
C THR A 96 13.44 -1.76 -4.94
N VAL A 97 13.90 -2.38 -3.85
CA VAL A 97 15.32 -2.38 -3.47
C VAL A 97 16.10 -3.37 -4.34
N ASP A 98 15.56 -4.57 -4.57
CA ASP A 98 16.22 -5.60 -5.39
C ASP A 98 16.22 -5.25 -6.89
N GLU A 99 15.19 -4.57 -7.40
CA GLU A 99 15.14 -4.07 -8.79
C GLU A 99 16.15 -2.95 -9.07
N SER A 100 16.73 -2.31 -8.04
CA SER A 100 17.79 -1.31 -8.24
C SER A 100 19.15 -1.94 -8.58
N ALA A 101 19.32 -3.25 -8.35
CA ALA A 101 20.55 -3.99 -8.64
C ALA A 101 20.55 -4.71 -10.01
N TYR A 102 19.39 -4.85 -10.66
CA TYR A 102 19.28 -5.47 -11.98
C TYR A 102 18.72 -4.47 -12.99
N SER A 103 19.61 -3.95 -13.84
CA SER A 103 19.32 -3.04 -14.95
C SER A 103 18.01 -3.36 -15.66
N ARG A 104 16.98 -2.54 -15.42
CA ARG A 104 16.08 -2.19 -16.52
C ARG A 104 16.99 -1.60 -17.58
N LYS A 105 17.05 -2.26 -18.74
CA LYS A 105 17.75 -1.75 -19.92
C LYS A 105 17.45 -0.26 -20.06
N PRO A 106 18.45 0.62 -20.19
CA PRO A 106 18.22 2.03 -20.33
C PRO A 106 17.53 2.24 -21.68
N THR A 107 16.22 2.45 -21.64
CA THR A 107 15.57 3.14 -22.76
C THR A 107 16.11 4.56 -22.71
N VAL A 108 16.96 4.84 -23.68
CA VAL A 108 17.57 6.12 -24.00
C VAL A 108 16.60 7.28 -23.73
N ASP A 109 17.07 8.22 -22.90
CA ASP A 109 16.67 9.61 -22.75
C ASP A 109 15.19 9.98 -22.83
N CYS A 110 14.60 10.26 -21.66
CA CYS A 110 14.10 11.61 -21.31
C CYS A 110 13.39 11.57 -19.93
N ASN A 111 13.61 12.58 -19.09
CA ASN A 111 12.81 12.87 -17.88
C ASN A 111 11.37 13.29 -18.26
N LEU A 112 10.64 12.44 -18.97
CA LEU A 112 9.26 12.67 -19.40
C LEU A 112 8.34 11.77 -18.57
N GLN A 113 7.74 12.36 -17.53
CA GLN A 113 6.58 11.77 -16.86
C GLN A 113 5.34 12.03 -17.70
N SER A 114 4.63 10.98 -18.10
CA SER A 114 3.33 11.12 -18.75
C SER A 114 2.26 11.38 -17.70
N VAL A 115 1.50 12.47 -17.88
CA VAL A 115 0.34 12.79 -17.06
C VAL A 115 -0.89 12.74 -17.96
N THR A 116 -1.87 11.93 -17.58
CA THR A 116 -3.15 11.83 -18.29
C THR A 116 -4.24 12.43 -17.42
N PHE A 117 -5.00 13.39 -17.94
CA PHE A 117 -6.16 13.97 -17.27
C PHE A 117 -7.35 13.98 -18.21
N LYS A 118 -8.55 13.86 -17.65
CA LYS A 118 -9.81 13.98 -18.39
C LYS A 118 -10.27 15.44 -18.29
N LEU A 119 -10.53 16.04 -19.43
CA LEU A 119 -11.13 17.37 -19.53
C LEU A 119 -12.60 17.21 -19.88
N ASP A 120 -13.42 18.08 -19.30
CA ASP A 120 -14.77 18.32 -19.79
C ASP A 120 -14.74 19.09 -21.13
N GLN A 121 -15.85 19.03 -21.84
CA GLN A 121 -15.95 19.56 -23.20
C GLN A 121 -15.78 21.08 -23.28
N GLU A 122 -16.19 21.81 -22.23
CA GLU A 122 -16.06 23.26 -22.15
C GLU A 122 -14.60 23.67 -21.95
N THR A 123 -13.90 23.03 -21.00
CA THR A 123 -12.47 23.29 -20.77
C THR A 123 -11.62 22.92 -21.99
N GLN A 124 -11.94 21.83 -22.68
CA GLN A 124 -11.26 21.46 -23.93
C GLN A 124 -11.42 22.55 -25.00
N PHE A 125 -12.64 23.09 -25.15
CA PHE A 125 -12.93 24.14 -26.12
C PHE A 125 -12.15 25.44 -25.81
N LEU A 126 -12.13 25.85 -24.55
CA LEU A 126 -11.39 27.04 -24.10
C LEU A 126 -9.88 26.89 -24.33
N LEU A 127 -9.32 25.72 -24.06
CA LEU A 127 -7.91 25.42 -24.28
C LEU A 127 -7.54 25.51 -25.76
N HIS A 128 -8.39 24.98 -26.64
CA HIS A 128 -8.20 25.05 -28.09
C HIS A 128 -8.29 26.51 -28.62
N LYS A 129 -9.25 27.28 -28.12
CA LYS A 129 -9.39 28.71 -28.46
C LYS A 129 -8.17 29.51 -28.04
N TYR A 130 -7.62 29.21 -26.85
CA TYR A 130 -6.40 29.84 -26.35
C TYR A 130 -5.17 29.45 -27.17
N GLN A 131 -5.03 28.17 -27.56
CA GLN A 131 -3.98 27.72 -28.47
C GLN A 131 -4.03 28.49 -29.80
N GLN A 132 -5.20 28.59 -30.44
CA GLN A 132 -5.36 29.33 -31.70
C GLN A 132 -5.00 30.81 -31.57
N LYS A 133 -5.30 31.42 -30.42
CA LYS A 133 -4.92 32.81 -30.16
C LYS A 133 -3.39 32.97 -30.12
N LEU A 134 -2.68 32.07 -29.41
CA LEU A 134 -1.23 32.08 -29.33
C LEU A 134 -0.55 31.78 -30.67
N GLU A 135 -1.16 30.93 -31.50
CA GLU A 135 -0.66 30.65 -32.86
C GLU A 135 -0.77 31.88 -33.77
N ARG A 136 -1.85 32.67 -33.64
CA ARG A 136 -2.01 33.95 -34.38
C ARG A 136 -1.02 35.01 -33.90
N GLU A 137 -0.70 35.04 -32.61
CA GLU A 137 0.23 36.02 -32.04
C GLU A 137 1.70 35.67 -32.32
N ASN A 138 2.06 34.38 -32.34
CA ASN A 138 3.44 33.93 -32.56
C ASN A 138 3.76 33.54 -34.02
N GLY A 139 2.75 33.41 -34.89
CA GLY A 139 2.94 33.06 -36.31
C GLY A 139 3.38 31.62 -36.58
N GLU A 140 3.44 30.76 -35.55
CA GLU A 140 3.84 29.36 -35.64
C GLU A 140 2.82 28.42 -34.97
N PRO A 141 2.67 27.18 -35.46
CA PRO A 141 1.84 26.18 -34.80
C PRO A 141 2.42 25.81 -33.42
N MET A 142 1.59 25.90 -32.39
CA MET A 142 1.99 25.69 -31.00
C MET A 142 1.63 24.28 -30.54
N SER A 143 2.60 23.53 -30.01
CA SER A 143 2.29 22.25 -29.34
C SER A 143 1.66 22.50 -27.97
N LEU A 144 0.80 21.58 -27.51
CA LEU A 144 0.13 21.68 -26.21
C LEU A 144 1.12 21.88 -25.04
N GLY A 145 2.29 21.24 -25.11
CA GLY A 145 3.35 21.42 -24.12
C GLY A 145 3.89 22.86 -24.05
N LYS A 146 3.97 23.57 -25.19
CA LYS A 146 4.33 25.00 -25.22
C LYS A 146 3.20 25.86 -24.65
N VAL A 147 1.94 25.56 -24.98
CA VAL A 147 0.75 26.27 -24.46
C VAL A 147 0.69 26.19 -22.93
N LEU A 148 0.88 24.99 -22.37
CA LEU A 148 0.88 24.78 -20.92
C LEU A 148 2.05 25.49 -20.23
N LYS A 149 3.25 25.50 -20.83
CA LYS A 149 4.38 26.27 -20.30
C LYS A 149 4.07 27.78 -20.25
N THR A 150 3.40 28.32 -21.25
CA THR A 150 2.99 29.74 -21.26
C THR A 150 1.96 30.05 -20.19
N LEU A 151 0.99 29.15 -19.97
CA LEU A 151 0.02 29.28 -18.87
C LEU A 151 0.70 29.25 -17.50
N LEU A 152 1.65 28.32 -17.29
CA LEU A 152 2.35 28.19 -16.02
C LEU A 152 3.23 29.40 -15.69
N LYS A 153 3.84 30.04 -16.71
CA LYS A 153 4.57 31.31 -16.51
C LYS A 153 3.70 32.45 -15.98
N GLN A 154 2.38 32.40 -16.20
CA GLN A 154 1.44 33.39 -15.64
C GLN A 154 1.07 33.09 -14.18
N VAL A 155 1.33 31.87 -13.71
CA VAL A 155 1.03 31.39 -12.34
C VAL A 155 2.21 31.58 -11.38
N ASP A 156 3.42 31.90 -11.88
CA ASP A 156 4.61 32.26 -11.07
C ASP A 156 4.48 33.57 -10.29
N GLN A 157 3.29 34.17 -10.22
CA GLN A 157 3.05 35.20 -9.21
C GLN A 157 3.12 34.54 -7.83
N PRO A 158 3.91 35.08 -6.89
CA PRO A 158 3.93 34.55 -5.53
C PRO A 158 2.49 34.56 -5.02
N ILE A 159 2.00 33.40 -4.59
CA ILE A 159 0.73 33.29 -3.89
C ILE A 159 0.83 34.28 -2.74
N LYS A 160 0.05 35.37 -2.78
CA LYS A 160 -0.01 36.31 -1.67
C LYS A 160 -0.43 35.50 -0.45
N GLU A 161 0.50 35.33 0.49
CA GLU A 161 0.17 34.74 1.77
C GLU A 161 -1.03 35.48 2.33
N PRO A 162 -2.13 34.79 2.69
CA PRO A 162 -3.27 35.44 3.28
C PRO A 162 -2.80 36.19 4.52
N GLN A 163 -3.08 37.51 4.56
CA GLN A 163 -2.73 38.34 5.71
C GLN A 163 -3.33 37.68 6.97
N LYS A 164 -2.46 37.29 7.89
CA LYS A 164 -2.85 36.79 9.22
C LYS A 164 -3.72 37.87 9.86
N ARG A 165 -5.03 37.61 9.89
CA ARG A 165 -5.89 38.27 10.86
C ARG A 165 -5.42 37.79 12.23
N GLU A 166 -5.21 38.70 13.17
CA GLU A 166 -5.09 38.34 14.58
C GLU A 166 -6.47 37.85 15.05
N SER A 167 -6.85 36.65 14.63
CA SER A 167 -7.82 35.90 15.39
C SER A 167 -7.12 35.45 16.65
N HIS A 168 -7.80 35.56 17.79
CA HIS A 168 -7.54 34.74 18.97
C HIS A 168 -7.83 33.27 18.63
N THR A 169 -7.11 32.73 17.66
CA THR A 169 -7.24 31.37 17.19
C THR A 169 -6.48 30.50 18.17
N ARG A 170 -7.21 29.57 18.78
CA ARG A 170 -6.71 28.33 19.34
C ARG A 170 -5.39 27.94 18.66
N LYS A 171 -4.29 27.85 19.41
CA LYS A 171 -3.01 27.36 18.89
C LYS A 171 -3.31 26.12 18.03
N PRO A 172 -2.90 26.07 16.75
CA PRO A 172 -3.12 24.90 15.91
C PRO A 172 -2.63 23.69 16.70
N SER A 173 -3.49 22.69 16.85
CA SER A 173 -3.08 21.47 17.53
C SER A 173 -1.85 20.90 16.81
N ALA A 174 -1.02 20.09 17.48
CA ALA A 174 0.10 19.43 16.79
C ALA A 174 -0.38 18.74 15.50
N TYR A 175 -1.61 18.21 15.53
CA TYR A 175 -2.34 17.62 14.40
C TYR A 175 -2.60 18.57 13.22
N ASP A 176 -2.88 19.86 13.48
CA ASP A 176 -3.15 20.85 12.43
C ASP A 176 -1.87 21.26 11.69
N ARG A 177 -0.71 21.27 12.37
CA ARG A 177 0.60 21.59 11.76
C ARG A 177 1.02 20.53 10.74
N PHE A 178 0.92 19.25 11.09
CA PHE A 178 1.34 18.15 10.21
C PHE A 178 0.47 18.00 8.94
N ARG A 179 -0.79 18.44 8.98
CA ARG A 179 -1.68 18.40 7.81
C ARG A 179 -1.15 19.29 6.67
N HIS A 180 -0.46 20.38 7.02
CA HIS A 180 0.11 21.33 6.07
C HIS A 180 1.49 20.91 5.56
N ASP A 181 2.37 20.40 6.44
CA ASP A 181 3.77 20.12 6.08
C ASP A 181 3.95 18.95 5.10
N ASN A 182 3.12 17.91 5.22
CA ASN A 182 3.25 16.70 4.38
C ASN A 182 2.15 16.57 3.32
N GLY A 183 1.42 17.67 3.05
CA GLY A 183 0.35 17.72 2.06
C GLY A 183 -0.77 16.69 2.28
N GLY A 184 -0.98 16.26 3.53
CA GLY A 184 -1.94 15.22 3.88
C GLY A 184 -1.52 13.79 3.52
N LYS A 185 -0.26 13.54 3.17
CA LYS A 185 0.25 12.21 2.79
C LYS A 185 0.99 11.52 3.94
N CYS A 186 1.16 10.21 3.80
CA CYS A 186 2.06 9.42 4.62
C CYS A 186 3.49 9.96 4.53
N ALA A 187 4.17 10.08 5.67
CA ALA A 187 5.56 10.57 5.72
C ALA A 187 6.60 9.50 5.39
N PHE A 188 6.20 8.23 5.30
CA PHE A 188 7.13 7.17 4.94
C PHE A 188 7.70 7.41 3.53
N PRO A 189 9.02 7.27 3.31
CA PRO A 189 9.64 7.53 2.02
C PRO A 189 8.97 6.78 0.87
N ASN A 190 8.75 7.48 -0.24
CA ASN A 190 8.12 6.93 -1.45
C ASN A 190 6.67 6.46 -1.27
N CYS A 191 6.01 6.80 -0.16
CA CYS A 191 4.58 6.54 0.00
C CYS A 191 3.73 7.72 -0.52
N ASN A 192 2.74 7.43 -1.35
CA ASN A 192 1.78 8.42 -1.85
C ASN A 192 0.38 8.29 -1.22
N ASN A 193 0.19 7.36 -0.29
CA ASN A 193 -1.10 7.16 0.37
C ASN A 193 -1.40 8.34 1.31
N PRO A 194 -2.69 8.69 1.51
CA PRO A 194 -3.06 9.67 2.53
C PRO A 194 -2.65 9.19 3.91
N HIS A 195 -2.29 10.12 4.79
CA HIS A 195 -2.12 9.78 6.21
C HIS A 195 -3.49 9.55 6.84
N GLU A 196 -3.55 8.56 7.73
CA GLU A 196 -4.77 8.19 8.45
C GLU A 196 -4.55 8.20 9.96
N ILE A 197 -3.32 7.91 10.38
CA ILE A 197 -2.97 7.74 11.79
C ILE A 197 -1.70 8.53 12.07
N PHE A 198 -1.65 9.13 13.25
CA PHE A 198 -0.47 9.80 13.76
C PHE A 198 0.36 8.82 14.58
N HIS A 199 1.53 8.52 14.05
CA HIS A 199 2.51 7.61 14.62
C HIS A 199 3.41 8.31 15.63
N ARG A 200 3.81 7.61 16.68
CA ARG A 200 4.80 8.10 17.66
C ARG A 200 5.97 7.12 17.71
N PRO A 201 7.20 7.57 17.37
CA PRO A 201 8.41 6.76 17.51
C PRO A 201 8.59 6.25 18.95
N ASN A 202 8.48 7.16 19.92
CA ASN A 202 8.33 6.79 21.32
C ASN A 202 6.88 6.42 21.59
N ARG A 203 6.65 5.17 21.97
CA ARG A 203 5.31 4.70 22.33
C ARG A 203 4.80 5.54 23.49
N TYR A 204 3.53 5.97 23.40
CA TYR A 204 2.90 6.84 24.40
C TYR A 204 2.98 6.29 25.83
N ALA A 205 3.01 4.96 25.97
CA ALA A 205 3.17 4.29 27.26
C ALA A 205 4.56 4.44 27.90
N LEU A 206 5.60 4.81 27.13
CA LEU A 206 6.94 5.12 27.64
C LEU A 206 7.14 6.61 27.84
N ASP A 207 6.66 7.40 26.88
CA ASP A 207 6.80 8.85 26.89
C ASP A 207 5.49 9.48 26.38
N PRO A 208 4.71 10.15 27.24
CA PRO A 208 3.47 10.83 26.84
C PRO A 208 3.71 12.12 26.05
N SER A 209 4.95 12.41 25.65
CA SER A 209 5.30 13.54 24.79
C SER A 209 4.57 13.49 23.43
N HIS A 210 4.21 14.68 22.94
CA HIS A 210 3.68 14.91 21.59
C HIS A 210 4.75 15.46 20.65
N GLU A 211 6.00 15.39 21.07
CA GLU A 211 7.15 15.73 20.25
C GLU A 211 7.44 14.53 19.31
N ASN A 212 7.80 14.82 18.06
CA ASN A 212 8.12 13.82 17.03
C ASN A 212 6.95 12.91 16.59
N ILE A 213 5.72 13.42 16.57
CA ILE A 213 4.60 12.71 15.93
C ILE A 213 4.80 12.71 14.41
N THR A 214 4.55 11.59 13.74
CA THR A 214 4.68 11.48 12.28
C THR A 214 3.38 10.98 11.64
N PRO A 215 2.85 11.63 10.60
CA PRO A 215 1.63 11.15 9.92
C PRO A 215 1.93 9.93 9.04
N LEU A 216 1.24 8.81 9.28
CA LEU A 216 1.37 7.58 8.48
C LEU A 216 0.01 7.08 7.98
N CYS A 217 0.04 6.33 6.87
CA CYS A 217 -1.11 5.52 6.47
C CYS A 217 -1.24 4.29 7.38
N GLN A 218 -2.41 3.62 7.37
CA GLN A 218 -2.63 2.43 8.20
C GLN A 218 -1.58 1.33 7.98
N GLU A 219 -1.12 1.17 6.74
CA GLU A 219 -0.16 0.13 6.35
C GLU A 219 1.21 0.39 6.98
N HIS A 220 1.75 1.60 6.80
CA HIS A 220 3.06 1.99 7.37
C HIS A 220 3.02 2.09 8.89
N HIS A 221 1.90 2.51 9.46
CA HIS A 221 1.71 2.47 10.91
C HIS A 221 1.78 1.04 11.46
N ALA A 222 1.15 0.07 10.78
CA ALA A 222 1.24 -1.34 11.17
C ALA A 222 2.67 -1.90 11.02
N LEU A 223 3.41 -1.47 10.00
CA LEU A 223 4.83 -1.84 9.84
C LEU A 223 5.72 -1.24 10.93
N ALA A 224 5.44 -0.01 11.36
CA ALA A 224 6.13 0.62 12.48
C ALA A 224 5.92 -0.16 13.79
N HIS A 225 4.68 -0.51 14.10
CA HIS A 225 4.34 -1.35 15.26
C HIS A 225 4.80 -2.81 15.14
N ALA A 226 5.19 -3.26 13.95
CA ALA A 226 5.86 -4.55 13.77
C ALA A 226 7.38 -4.48 13.97
N GLY A 227 7.92 -3.29 14.26
CA GLY A 227 9.36 -3.08 14.38
C GLY A 227 10.11 -3.29 13.07
N LEU A 228 9.44 -3.09 11.93
CA LEU A 228 10.03 -3.27 10.60
C LEU A 228 10.63 -1.98 10.03
N ILE A 229 10.43 -0.84 10.69
CA ILE A 229 11.05 0.43 10.30
C ILE A 229 12.41 0.57 11.01
N VAL A 230 13.44 0.88 10.24
CA VAL A 230 14.78 1.23 10.74
C VAL A 230 14.84 2.74 10.98
N ASN A 231 15.56 3.15 12.03
CA ASN A 231 15.73 4.55 12.41
C ASN A 231 14.41 5.30 12.65
N GLU A 232 13.43 4.65 13.28
CA GLU A 232 12.12 5.25 13.59
C GLU A 232 12.22 6.56 14.40
N GLN A 233 13.31 6.75 15.15
CA GLN A 233 13.62 7.95 15.94
C GLN A 233 14.25 9.09 15.10
N SER A 234 14.79 8.77 13.93
CA SER A 234 15.32 9.73 12.97
C SER A 234 14.19 10.39 12.17
N PRO A 235 14.48 11.49 11.44
CA PRO A 235 13.54 12.03 10.46
C PRO A 235 13.09 10.96 9.43
N PRO A 236 11.85 11.05 8.91
CA PRO A 236 11.30 10.05 7.99
C PRO A 236 12.14 9.79 6.74
N SER A 237 12.96 10.75 6.31
CA SER A 237 13.89 10.60 5.18
C SER A 237 14.91 9.46 5.34
N GLU A 238 15.22 9.07 6.58
CA GLU A 238 16.17 7.99 6.88
C GLU A 238 15.50 6.63 7.08
N TRP A 239 14.16 6.59 7.05
CA TRP A 239 13.41 5.38 7.31
C TRP A 239 13.49 4.42 6.14
N HIS A 240 13.76 3.16 6.45
CA HIS A 240 13.72 2.07 5.49
C HIS A 240 13.24 0.80 6.17
N LEU A 241 12.79 -0.17 5.39
CA LEU A 241 12.34 -1.44 5.92
C LEU A 241 13.52 -2.38 6.18
N ARG A 242 13.44 -3.13 7.27
CA ARG A 242 14.31 -4.28 7.54
C ARG A 242 13.62 -5.60 7.23
N ASN A 243 14.42 -6.65 7.04
CA ASN A 243 13.95 -7.99 6.66
C ASN A 243 13.50 -8.86 7.84
N GLN A 244 13.47 -8.32 9.06
CA GLN A 244 13.14 -9.07 10.27
C GLN A 244 12.44 -8.19 11.30
N MET A 245 11.37 -8.71 11.90
CA MET A 245 10.65 -8.03 12.97
C MET A 245 11.54 -7.86 14.20
N GLN A 246 11.54 -6.65 14.75
CA GLN A 246 12.16 -6.34 16.05
C GLN A 246 11.16 -5.62 16.93
N LEU A 247 10.31 -6.41 17.58
CA LEU A 247 9.27 -5.89 18.47
C LEU A 247 9.90 -5.42 19.77
N ASN A 248 9.56 -4.19 20.18
CA ASN A 248 9.76 -3.77 21.55
C ASN A 248 8.72 -4.45 22.47
N SER A 249 8.93 -4.37 23.78
CA SER A 249 8.07 -5.01 24.79
C SER A 249 6.62 -4.53 24.75
N ILE A 250 6.36 -3.31 24.27
CA ILE A 250 5.02 -2.70 24.19
C ILE A 250 4.30 -3.15 22.93
N ASP A 251 5.00 -3.19 21.80
CA ASP A 251 4.47 -3.66 20.53
C ASP A 251 4.13 -5.14 20.58
N ARG A 252 4.88 -5.93 21.36
CA ARG A 252 4.51 -7.32 21.65
C ARG A 252 3.14 -7.40 22.32
N LYS A 253 2.90 -6.60 23.36
CA LYS A 253 1.59 -6.53 24.04
C LYS A 253 0.48 -6.00 23.13
N TYR A 254 0.80 -5.01 22.28
CA TYR A 254 -0.15 -4.48 21.31
C TYR A 254 -0.55 -5.54 20.27
N GLN A 255 0.41 -6.28 19.72
CA GLN A 255 0.15 -7.36 18.79
C GLN A 255 -0.68 -8.47 19.42
N GLU A 256 -0.35 -8.89 20.65
CA GLU A 256 -1.17 -9.84 21.41
C GLU A 256 -2.61 -9.33 21.50
N HIS A 257 -2.84 -8.10 21.97
CA HIS A 257 -4.19 -7.53 22.06
C HIS A 257 -4.93 -7.46 20.72
N VAL A 258 -4.26 -7.07 19.63
CA VAL A 258 -4.87 -6.98 18.28
C VAL A 258 -5.22 -8.37 17.73
N ILE A 259 -4.37 -9.37 17.99
CA ILE A 259 -4.61 -10.77 17.59
C ILE A 259 -5.77 -11.35 18.41
N TYR A 260 -5.77 -11.18 19.74
CA TYR A 260 -6.84 -11.70 20.62
C TYR A 260 -8.21 -11.10 20.31
N ARG A 261 -8.31 -9.79 20.03
CA ARG A 261 -9.59 -9.15 19.64
C ARG A 261 -10.16 -9.67 18.33
N LYS A 262 -9.33 -10.15 17.41
CA LYS A 262 -9.79 -10.78 16.15
C LYS A 262 -10.35 -12.18 16.39
N HIS A 263 -9.76 -12.95 17.31
CA HIS A 263 -10.28 -14.26 17.70
C HIS A 263 -11.64 -14.16 18.41
N GLU A 264 -11.83 -13.20 19.32
CA GLU A 264 -13.12 -13.01 20.02
C GLU A 264 -14.28 -12.67 19.07
N LYS A 265 -14.03 -11.82 18.07
CA LYS A 265 -15.05 -11.47 17.06
C LYS A 265 -15.44 -12.63 16.15
N PHE A 266 -14.60 -13.66 16.04
CA PHE A 266 -14.90 -14.86 15.27
C PHE A 266 -15.71 -15.89 16.09
N ILE A 267 -15.54 -15.92 17.41
CA ILE A 267 -16.25 -16.85 18.30
C ILE A 267 -17.67 -16.33 18.65
N SER A 268 -17.92 -15.02 18.54
CA SER A 268 -19.17 -14.39 19.00
C SER A 268 -20.29 -14.26 17.95
N LYS A 269 -20.30 -15.04 16.86
CA LYS A 269 -21.47 -15.12 15.97
C LYS A 269 -22.28 -16.38 16.32
N PRO A 270 -23.35 -16.28 17.14
CA PRO A 270 -24.29 -17.39 17.25
C PRO A 270 -24.96 -17.61 15.89
N ASP A 271 -25.00 -18.87 15.46
CA ASP A 271 -25.68 -19.33 14.27
C ASP A 271 -27.14 -18.88 14.28
N ARG A 272 -27.45 -17.86 13.50
CA ARG A 272 -28.83 -17.47 13.18
C ARG A 272 -29.32 -18.24 11.96
N TYR A 273 -29.36 -19.57 12.05
CA TYR A 273 -30.18 -20.41 11.17
C TYR A 273 -30.55 -21.70 11.91
N SER A 274 -31.62 -21.62 12.69
CA SER A 274 -32.40 -22.77 13.17
C SER A 274 -33.82 -22.28 13.39
N SER A 275 -34.59 -22.20 12.30
CA SER A 275 -36.05 -22.13 12.24
C SER A 275 -36.46 -22.47 10.81
#